data_AF-A0A1C6LD91-F1
#
_entry.id   AF-A0A1C6LD91-F1
#
_cell.length_a   1.000
_cell.length_b   1.000
_cell.length_c   1.000
_cell.angle_alpha   90.00
_cell.angle_beta   90.00
_cell.angle_gamma   90.00
#
_symmetry.space_group_name_H-M   'P 1'
#
loop_
_entity.id
_entity.type
_entity.pdbx_description
1 polymer ?
#
loop_
_entity_poly.entity_id
_entity_poly.type
_entity_poly.pdbx_seq_one_letter_code
_entity_poly.pdbx_strand_id
1 'polypeptide(L)'
;MGIIVRQTNLAQTIDLISDRAKYDECAKKILTYKAIIAWILKSCTKEFSQYSVNFICNNCLKDDAEISKRAVHQDQLDRDEKLNGDKRIECLNSEANAVKDQTVYYDIRFKAYLPGNIEPIQLIINLEIQLNDTPGYPLVTRGFYYCARMISEQYGTIFTDEHYEKIQKAYSIWICPDPAKKRKNGIFKYHTIEDTILGKSYTDPQSYDLMEVVIVNLGDADKESELEILDLLNILFSTSATPEEKKKRLYEDFDIAMTEEFESEVRDMCNLSRALVDQGIEQGIEQGMKQGVEKEKMSLAQMMIEEKEPVDKISKYTGYAIDKLKEIAAAMGQTLV
;
A
#
# COMPACT_ATOMS: atom_id res chain seq x y z
N MET A 1 -29.29 -13.84 -30.61
CA MET A 1 -29.05 -12.44 -30.19
C MET A 1 -28.87 -12.44 -28.69
N GLY A 2 -27.62 -12.36 -28.22
CA GLY A 2 -27.32 -12.27 -26.79
C GLY A 2 -27.85 -10.95 -26.26
N ILE A 3 -28.59 -11.01 -25.16
CA ILE A 3 -29.05 -9.83 -24.41
C ILE A 3 -27.79 -9.15 -23.86
N ILE A 4 -27.38 -8.04 -24.45
CA ILE A 4 -26.39 -7.15 -23.87
C ILE A 4 -27.08 -6.49 -22.68
N VAL A 5 -26.92 -7.09 -21.49
CA VAL A 5 -27.36 -6.50 -20.23
C VAL A 5 -26.48 -5.28 -20.00
N ARG A 6 -27.06 -4.07 -20.09
CA ARG A 6 -26.39 -2.83 -19.66
C ARG A 6 -25.99 -3.01 -18.19
N GLN A 7 -24.69 -3.09 -17.92
CA GLN A 7 -24.18 -3.03 -16.55
C GLN A 7 -24.68 -1.74 -15.90
N THR A 8 -25.31 -1.86 -14.73
CA THR A 8 -25.73 -0.72 -13.91
C THR A 8 -24.52 -0.14 -13.19
N ASN A 9 -24.56 1.16 -12.84
CA ASN A 9 -23.50 1.84 -12.09
C ASN A 9 -23.13 1.12 -10.78
N LEU A 10 -24.08 0.38 -10.19
CA LEU A 10 -23.87 -0.48 -9.02
C LEU A 10 -23.02 -1.72 -9.33
N ALA A 11 -23.25 -2.39 -10.46
CA ALA A 11 -22.48 -3.57 -10.86
C ALA A 11 -21.01 -3.22 -11.10
N GLN A 12 -20.75 -2.12 -11.83
CA GLN A 12 -19.40 -1.61 -12.05
C GLN A 12 -18.69 -1.22 -10.74
N THR A 13 -19.43 -0.68 -9.76
CA THR A 13 -18.87 -0.36 -8.44
C THR A 13 -18.51 -1.63 -7.65
N ILE A 14 -19.33 -2.67 -7.73
CA ILE A 14 -19.06 -3.97 -7.09
C ILE A 14 -17.83 -4.64 -7.70
N ASP A 15 -17.73 -4.66 -9.03
CA ASP A 15 -16.59 -5.23 -9.75
C ASP A 15 -15.29 -4.50 -9.40
N LEU A 16 -15.30 -3.16 -9.36
CA LEU A 16 -14.15 -2.35 -8.95
C LEU A 16 -13.69 -2.66 -7.52
N ILE A 17 -14.63 -2.79 -6.58
CA ILE A 17 -14.30 -3.13 -5.18
C ILE A 17 -13.68 -4.54 -5.12
N SER A 18 -14.22 -5.49 -5.88
CA SER A 18 -13.68 -6.84 -5.97
C SER A 18 -12.27 -6.87 -6.55
N ASP A 19 -12.01 -6.18 -7.67
CA ASP A 19 -10.71 -6.19 -8.32
C ASP A 19 -9.64 -5.49 -7.47
N ARG A 20 -10.02 -4.42 -6.76
CA ARG A 20 -9.12 -3.78 -5.77
C ARG A 20 -8.78 -4.69 -4.61
N ALA A 21 -9.76 -5.43 -4.08
CA ALA A 21 -9.52 -6.37 -2.99
C ALA A 21 -8.58 -7.52 -3.43
N LYS A 22 -8.77 -8.06 -4.63
CA LYS A 22 -7.87 -9.08 -5.20
C LYS A 22 -6.46 -8.54 -5.44
N TYR A 23 -6.34 -7.30 -5.94
CA TYR A 23 -5.05 -6.68 -6.15
C TYR A 23 -4.31 -6.49 -4.82
N ASP A 24 -5.00 -5.99 -3.79
CA ASP A 24 -4.46 -5.84 -2.43
C ASP A 24 -3.97 -7.18 -1.86
N GLU A 25 -4.78 -8.24 -1.98
CA GLU A 25 -4.41 -9.58 -1.53
C GLU A 25 -3.17 -10.13 -2.26
N CYS A 26 -3.14 -10.02 -3.59
CA CYS A 26 -2.02 -10.49 -4.41
C CYS A 26 -0.73 -9.70 -4.10
N ALA A 27 -0.84 -8.37 -3.95
CA ALA A 27 0.28 -7.51 -3.58
C ALA A 27 0.85 -7.87 -2.19
N LYS A 28 -0.03 -8.12 -1.20
CA LYS A 28 0.38 -8.60 0.13
C LYS A 28 1.09 -9.94 0.02
N LYS A 29 0.52 -10.88 -0.74
CA LYS A 29 1.11 -12.21 -0.95
C LYS A 29 2.51 -12.13 -1.55
N ILE A 30 2.72 -11.28 -2.57
CA ILE A 30 4.03 -11.03 -3.16
C ILE A 30 5.04 -10.48 -2.13
N LEU A 31 4.62 -9.60 -1.25
CA LEU A 31 5.47 -9.05 -0.19
C LEU A 31 5.85 -10.09 0.88
N THR A 32 5.22 -11.27 0.93
CA THR A 32 5.58 -12.35 1.87
C THR A 32 6.74 -13.23 1.40
N TYR A 33 7.19 -13.08 0.15
CA TYR A 33 8.32 -13.86 -0.36
C TYR A 33 9.63 -13.41 0.29
N LYS A 34 10.45 -14.39 0.72
CA LYS A 34 11.66 -14.15 1.50
C LYS A 34 12.67 -13.28 0.78
N ALA A 35 12.80 -13.41 -0.53
CA ALA A 35 13.67 -12.56 -1.33
C ALA A 35 13.27 -11.08 -1.22
N ILE A 36 11.97 -10.79 -1.38
CA ILE A 36 11.41 -9.44 -1.27
C ILE A 36 11.60 -8.89 0.16
N ILE A 37 11.31 -9.70 1.18
CA ILE A 37 11.51 -9.30 2.58
C ILE A 37 12.98 -9.06 2.90
N ALA A 38 13.88 -9.89 2.39
CA ALA A 38 15.31 -9.71 2.61
C ALA A 38 15.80 -8.38 2.03
N TRP A 39 15.32 -8.01 0.85
CA TRP A 39 15.55 -6.69 0.26
C TRP A 39 14.97 -5.56 1.12
N ILE A 40 13.73 -5.69 1.59
CA ILE A 40 13.09 -4.71 2.48
C ILE A 40 13.89 -4.55 3.78
N LEU A 41 14.23 -5.65 4.45
CA LEU A 41 15.01 -5.62 5.69
C LEU A 41 16.36 -4.96 5.47
N LYS A 42 17.10 -5.35 4.43
CA LYS A 42 18.41 -4.76 4.12
C LYS A 42 18.34 -3.23 4.00
N SER A 43 17.33 -2.72 3.31
CA SER A 43 17.28 -1.29 2.98
C SER A 43 16.51 -0.44 4.00
N CYS A 44 15.56 -1.03 4.73
CA CYS A 44 14.66 -0.30 5.62
C CYS A 44 15.01 -0.45 7.10
N THR A 45 15.90 -1.36 7.49
CA THR A 45 16.21 -1.61 8.91
C THR A 45 17.71 -1.48 9.17
N LYS A 46 18.07 -0.94 10.33
CA LYS A 46 19.47 -0.65 10.66
C LYS A 46 20.25 -1.94 10.87
N GLU A 47 19.65 -2.90 11.56
CA GLU A 47 20.27 -4.13 12.04
C GLU A 47 20.59 -5.10 10.90
N PHE A 48 19.79 -5.08 9.85
CA PHE A 48 19.98 -5.97 8.70
C PHE A 48 20.82 -5.34 7.58
N SER A 49 21.01 -4.02 7.58
CA SER A 49 21.66 -3.27 6.48
C SER A 49 23.06 -3.77 6.09
N GLN A 50 23.83 -4.23 7.08
CA GLN A 50 25.18 -4.75 6.91
C GLN A 50 25.26 -6.12 6.23
N TYR A 51 24.17 -6.89 6.22
CA TYR A 51 24.15 -8.24 5.63
C TYR A 51 23.76 -8.19 4.14
N SER A 52 24.19 -9.19 3.38
CA SER A 52 23.72 -9.37 2.01
C SER A 52 22.28 -9.89 2.00
N VAL A 53 21.54 -9.62 0.92
CA VAL A 53 20.17 -10.09 0.74
C VAL A 53 20.11 -11.62 0.88
N ASN A 54 21.04 -12.33 0.22
CA ASN A 54 21.15 -13.80 0.32
C ASN A 54 21.34 -14.28 1.75
N PHE A 55 22.19 -13.58 2.51
CA PHE A 55 22.44 -13.94 3.90
C PHE A 55 21.18 -13.75 4.76
N ILE A 56 20.47 -12.62 4.60
CA ILE A 56 19.23 -12.34 5.32
C ILE A 56 18.17 -13.40 4.99
N CYS A 57 17.97 -13.67 3.70
CA CYS A 57 16.99 -14.64 3.22
C CYS A 57 17.19 -16.04 3.82
N ASN A 58 18.45 -16.50 3.87
CA ASN A 58 18.79 -17.86 4.28
C ASN A 58 18.92 -18.04 5.81
N ASN A 59 19.23 -16.98 6.56
CA ASN A 59 19.62 -17.10 7.97
C ASN A 59 18.72 -16.32 8.93
N CYS A 60 18.02 -15.28 8.46
CA CYS A 60 17.31 -14.36 9.34
C CYS A 60 15.78 -14.56 9.34
N LEU A 61 15.27 -15.31 8.37
CA LEU A 61 13.84 -15.57 8.18
C LEU A 61 13.56 -17.06 8.40
N LYS A 62 12.86 -17.43 9.48
CA LYS A 62 12.52 -18.84 9.78
C LYS A 62 11.56 -19.43 8.73
N ASP A 63 11.57 -20.75 8.56
CA ASP A 63 10.83 -21.52 7.52
C ASP A 63 9.47 -22.09 8.03
N ASP A 64 9.09 -21.92 9.30
CA ASP A 64 7.90 -22.59 9.85
C ASP A 64 6.61 -21.82 9.57
N ALA A 65 5.50 -22.51 9.26
CA ALA A 65 4.35 -21.93 8.58
C ALA A 65 3.12 -21.74 9.50
N GLU A 66 2.51 -20.56 9.44
CA GLU A 66 1.05 -20.38 9.42
C GLU A 66 0.71 -19.05 8.73
N ILE A 67 0.04 -19.14 7.58
CA ILE A 67 -0.56 -18.02 6.85
C ILE A 67 -1.98 -17.90 7.38
N SER A 68 -2.45 -16.66 7.65
CA SER A 68 -3.88 -16.41 7.87
C SER A 68 -4.65 -16.95 6.66
N LYS A 69 -5.30 -18.10 6.84
CA LYS A 69 -5.97 -18.84 5.78
C LYS A 69 -7.21 -18.06 5.34
N ARG A 70 -7.14 -17.52 4.12
CA ARG A 70 -8.05 -17.99 3.07
C ARG A 70 -7.28 -18.37 1.79
N ALA A 71 -6.83 -19.64 1.80
CA ALA A 71 -6.77 -20.61 0.69
C ALA A 71 -5.79 -20.33 -0.50
N VAL A 72 -5.01 -21.23 -1.13
CA VAL A 72 -4.99 -22.71 -1.30
C VAL A 72 -3.55 -23.15 -1.73
N HIS A 73 -2.99 -24.14 -1.01
CA HIS A 73 -2.05 -25.24 -1.35
C HIS A 73 -0.59 -25.07 -1.87
N GLN A 74 0.26 -25.94 -1.29
CA GLN A 74 1.71 -26.19 -1.46
C GLN A 74 2.04 -27.14 -2.64
N ASP A 75 3.30 -27.14 -3.13
CA ASP A 75 4.24 -28.29 -3.02
C ASP A 75 5.65 -28.02 -3.64
N GLN A 76 6.54 -29.03 -3.53
CA GLN A 76 7.99 -29.01 -3.24
C GLN A 76 9.02 -28.72 -4.37
N LEU A 77 10.07 -27.99 -3.94
CA LEU A 77 11.54 -28.07 -4.13
C LEU A 77 12.18 -28.88 -5.29
N ASP A 78 13.03 -28.20 -6.07
CA ASP A 78 14.36 -28.71 -6.48
C ASP A 78 15.41 -27.57 -6.55
N ARG A 79 16.67 -27.89 -6.27
CA ARG A 79 17.77 -26.95 -5.96
C ARG A 79 18.70 -26.68 -7.15
N ASP A 80 18.92 -25.39 -7.41
CA ASP A 80 20.17 -24.81 -7.92
C ASP A 80 20.30 -23.36 -7.41
N GLU A 81 21.51 -22.95 -6.98
CA GLU A 81 21.73 -21.78 -6.10
C GLU A 81 21.46 -20.42 -6.76
N LYS A 82 20.22 -19.94 -6.60
CA LYS A 82 19.76 -18.54 -6.61
C LYS A 82 18.79 -18.31 -5.43
N LEU A 83 18.42 -17.07 -5.09
CA LEU A 83 17.38 -16.83 -4.08
C LEU A 83 16.08 -17.49 -4.55
N ASN A 84 15.68 -18.58 -3.89
CA ASN A 84 14.44 -19.28 -4.21
C ASN A 84 13.26 -18.33 -3.97
N GLY A 85 12.59 -17.93 -5.07
CA GLY A 85 11.42 -17.07 -5.07
C GLY A 85 10.21 -17.69 -4.38
N ASP A 86 10.16 -19.00 -4.16
CA ASP A 86 9.01 -19.71 -3.57
C ASP A 86 8.96 -19.66 -2.05
N LYS A 87 10.10 -19.42 -1.37
CA LYS A 87 10.09 -19.42 0.09
C LYS A 87 9.34 -18.20 0.60
N ARG A 88 8.28 -18.42 1.37
CA ARG A 88 7.54 -17.38 2.10
C ARG A 88 7.91 -17.37 3.59
N ILE A 89 7.68 -16.26 4.25
CA ILE A 89 7.84 -16.13 5.71
C ILE A 89 6.59 -16.62 6.48
N GLU A 90 6.80 -17.01 7.74
CA GLU A 90 5.72 -17.12 8.72
C GLU A 90 5.12 -15.74 9.01
N CYS A 91 3.79 -15.61 8.92
CA CYS A 91 3.11 -14.42 9.37
C CYS A 91 2.44 -14.69 10.73
N LEU A 92 2.71 -13.87 11.74
CA LEU A 92 1.96 -13.91 12.99
C LEU A 92 0.50 -13.52 12.73
N ASN A 93 -0.41 -13.93 13.63
CA ASN A 93 -1.79 -13.45 13.60
C ASN A 93 -1.82 -11.92 13.44
N SER A 94 -2.50 -11.47 12.39
CA SER A 94 -2.63 -10.05 12.05
C SER A 94 -3.60 -9.31 12.98
N GLU A 95 -4.27 -10.03 13.88
CA GLU A 95 -5.20 -9.50 14.85
C GLU A 95 -4.53 -9.23 16.20
N ALA A 96 -4.54 -7.97 16.61
CA ALA A 96 -4.24 -7.55 17.98
C ALA A 96 -5.52 -7.57 18.83
N ASN A 97 -5.64 -8.54 19.73
CA ASN A 97 -6.75 -8.60 20.68
C ASN A 97 -6.26 -8.15 22.07
N ALA A 98 -6.68 -6.96 22.51
CA ALA A 98 -6.63 -6.59 23.93
C ALA A 98 -8.03 -6.75 24.53
N VAL A 99 -8.09 -7.20 25.78
CA VAL A 99 -9.28 -7.69 26.51
C VAL A 99 -10.47 -6.68 26.57
N LYS A 100 -10.31 -5.44 26.07
CA LYS A 100 -11.37 -4.42 25.96
C LYS A 100 -11.29 -3.47 24.74
N ASP A 101 -10.37 -3.67 23.79
CA ASP A 101 -10.15 -2.72 22.68
C ASP A 101 -10.68 -3.21 21.32
N GLN A 102 -10.89 -2.27 20.39
CA GLN A 102 -11.11 -2.56 18.97
C GLN A 102 -9.93 -3.34 18.40
N THR A 103 -10.20 -4.48 17.75
CA THR A 103 -9.20 -5.32 17.08
C THR A 103 -8.45 -4.53 16.01
N VAL A 104 -7.12 -4.50 16.10
CA VAL A 104 -6.26 -3.90 15.08
C VAL A 104 -5.84 -5.00 14.10
N TYR A 105 -5.98 -4.72 12.80
CA TYR A 105 -5.56 -5.62 11.73
C TYR A 105 -4.29 -5.08 11.05
N TYR A 106 -3.27 -5.92 10.98
CA TYR A 106 -2.02 -5.68 10.23
C TYR A 106 -2.07 -6.39 8.88
N ASP A 107 -1.36 -5.89 7.86
CA ASP A 107 -1.35 -6.58 6.56
C ASP A 107 -0.42 -7.80 6.60
N ILE A 108 0.85 -7.58 6.97
CA ILE A 108 1.87 -8.63 7.08
C ILE A 108 2.60 -8.40 8.39
N ARG A 109 2.66 -9.41 9.26
CA ARG A 109 3.32 -9.34 10.57
C ARG A 109 4.26 -10.53 10.71
N PHE A 110 5.52 -10.32 11.07
CA PHE A 110 6.49 -11.40 11.17
C PHE A 110 7.65 -11.08 12.10
N LYS A 111 8.53 -12.07 12.30
CA LYS A 111 9.73 -11.96 13.12
C LYS A 111 10.97 -12.18 12.25
N ALA A 112 12.01 -11.40 12.48
CA ALA A 112 13.32 -11.61 11.86
C ALA A 112 14.40 -11.73 12.94
N TYR A 113 15.38 -12.59 12.69
CA TYR A 113 16.41 -12.96 13.67
C TYR A 113 17.77 -12.48 13.20
N LEU A 114 18.52 -11.82 14.09
CA LEU A 114 19.91 -11.51 13.81
C LEU A 114 20.78 -12.74 14.07
N PRO A 115 21.85 -12.97 13.29
CA PRO A 115 22.77 -14.08 13.52
C PRO A 115 23.34 -14.06 14.93
N GLY A 116 23.28 -15.19 15.62
CA GLY A 116 23.77 -15.30 17.00
C GLY A 116 22.88 -14.62 18.04
N ASN A 117 21.79 -13.96 17.63
CA ASN A 117 20.77 -13.44 18.55
C ASN A 117 19.59 -14.41 18.62
N ILE A 118 19.19 -14.76 19.83
CA ILE A 118 18.03 -15.61 20.10
C ILE A 118 16.73 -14.79 20.02
N GLU A 119 16.81 -13.51 20.35
CA GLU A 119 15.68 -12.61 20.39
C GLU A 119 15.40 -12.00 19.01
N PRO A 120 14.18 -12.18 18.48
CA PRO A 120 13.80 -11.60 17.20
C PRO A 120 13.47 -10.12 17.32
N ILE A 121 13.59 -9.44 16.19
CA ILE A 121 12.95 -8.14 15.94
C ILE A 121 11.52 -8.42 15.46
N GLN A 122 10.54 -7.69 16.02
CA GLN A 122 9.14 -7.76 15.60
C GLN A 122 8.91 -6.79 14.44
N LEU A 123 8.33 -7.26 13.34
CA LEU A 123 8.07 -6.45 12.16
C LEU A 123 6.62 -6.52 11.73
N ILE A 124 6.11 -5.39 11.25
CA ILE A 124 4.97 -5.35 10.35
C ILE A 124 5.38 -4.67 9.04
N ILE A 125 4.88 -5.21 7.94
CA ILE A 125 4.80 -4.53 6.66
C ILE A 125 3.32 -4.26 6.41
N ASN A 126 2.99 -2.99 6.26
CA ASN A 126 1.69 -2.58 5.76
C ASN A 126 1.84 -2.08 4.33
N LEU A 127 0.84 -2.42 3.54
CA LEU A 127 0.74 -2.02 2.16
C LEU A 127 -0.38 -0.99 2.06
N GLU A 128 -0.02 0.24 1.72
CA GLU A 128 -0.98 1.32 1.58
C GLU A 128 -1.20 1.63 0.10
N ILE A 129 -2.10 0.86 -0.53
CA ILE A 129 -2.58 1.11 -1.89
C ILE A 129 -3.63 2.23 -1.82
N GLN A 130 -3.20 3.46 -1.53
CA GLN A 130 -4.10 4.62 -1.50
C GLN A 130 -3.95 5.48 -2.75
N LEU A 131 -4.97 5.42 -3.61
CA LEU A 131 -5.26 6.43 -4.63
C LEU A 131 -5.67 7.79 -4.02
N ASN A 132 -5.91 7.84 -2.71
CA ASN A 132 -6.36 9.05 -2.02
C ASN A 132 -5.31 9.46 -0.97
N ASP A 133 -4.59 10.54 -1.27
CA ASP A 133 -3.37 11.02 -0.59
C ASP A 133 -3.49 11.36 0.91
N THR A 134 -4.67 11.19 1.51
CA THR A 134 -4.94 11.47 2.91
C THR A 134 -6.04 10.55 3.45
N PRO A 135 -5.72 9.53 4.28
CA PRO A 135 -6.72 8.71 4.98
C PRO A 135 -7.45 9.46 6.11
N GLY A 136 -7.35 10.79 6.15
CA GLY A 136 -7.82 11.63 7.26
C GLY A 136 -6.81 11.82 8.40
N TYR A 137 -5.64 11.18 8.33
CA TYR A 137 -4.56 11.28 9.33
C TYR A 137 -3.18 11.01 8.72
N PRO A 138 -2.07 11.41 9.37
CA PRO A 138 -0.72 11.08 8.91
C PRO A 138 -0.39 9.59 9.08
N LEU A 139 0.07 8.91 8.01
CA LEU A 139 0.45 7.49 8.06
C LEU A 139 1.50 7.18 9.13
N VAL A 140 2.48 8.08 9.29
CA VAL A 140 3.53 7.95 10.32
C VAL A 140 2.95 7.82 11.72
N THR A 141 1.86 8.53 12.03
CA THR A 141 1.17 8.44 13.34
C THR A 141 0.56 7.06 13.55
N ARG A 142 -0.04 6.48 12.50
CA ARG A 142 -0.57 5.10 12.55
C ARG A 142 0.55 4.08 12.68
N GLY A 143 1.68 4.29 12.02
CA GLY A 143 2.88 3.46 12.17
C GLY A 143 3.36 3.42 13.62
N PHE A 144 3.45 4.57 14.31
CA PHE A 144 3.83 4.61 15.72
C PHE A 144 2.79 3.94 16.62
N TYR A 145 1.49 4.14 16.36
CA TYR A 145 0.43 3.44 17.08
C TYR A 145 0.58 1.91 16.96
N TYR A 146 0.93 1.42 15.77
CA TYR A 146 1.16 0.00 15.54
C TYR A 146 2.41 -0.53 16.24
N CYS A 147 3.52 0.21 16.24
CA CYS A 147 4.69 -0.14 17.04
C CYS A 147 4.38 -0.22 18.54
N ALA A 148 3.66 0.78 19.07
CA ALA A 148 3.26 0.80 20.48
C ALA A 148 2.37 -0.41 20.84
N ARG A 149 1.44 -0.79 19.95
CA ARG A 149 0.61 -2.00 20.11
C ARG A 149 1.47 -3.28 20.14
N MET A 150 2.39 -3.43 19.18
CA MET A 150 3.30 -4.58 19.14
C MET A 150 4.16 -4.69 20.40
N ILE A 151 4.66 -3.58 20.94
CA ILE A 151 5.40 -3.57 22.20
C ILE A 151 4.48 -3.94 23.37
N SER A 152 3.27 -3.37 23.42
CA SER A 152 2.32 -3.67 24.49
C SER A 152 1.92 -5.14 24.55
N GLU A 153 1.81 -5.82 23.41
CA GLU A 153 1.47 -7.25 23.30
C GLU A 153 2.57 -8.19 23.82
N GLN A 154 3.80 -7.69 23.97
CA GLN A 154 4.91 -8.48 24.50
C GLN A 154 4.75 -8.77 26.01
N TYR A 155 3.94 -7.98 26.73
CA TYR A 155 3.65 -8.23 28.13
C TYR A 155 2.82 -9.52 28.30
N GLY A 156 3.26 -10.39 29.20
CA GLY A 156 2.65 -11.71 29.41
C GLY A 156 3.16 -12.79 28.45
N THR A 157 4.00 -12.45 27.46
CA THR A 157 4.56 -13.41 26.49
C THR A 157 6.08 -13.37 26.42
N ILE A 158 6.67 -12.21 26.13
CA ILE A 158 8.12 -11.99 26.06
C ILE A 158 8.66 -11.58 27.43
N PHE A 159 7.93 -10.72 28.12
CA PHE A 159 8.30 -10.25 29.46
C PHE A 159 7.07 -10.20 30.37
N THR A 160 7.31 -10.28 31.68
CA THR A 160 6.31 -10.13 32.74
C THR A 160 6.85 -9.22 33.82
N ASP A 161 5.98 -8.80 34.73
CA ASP A 161 6.35 -7.97 35.88
C ASP A 161 7.04 -6.67 35.42
N GLU A 162 8.17 -6.31 36.02
CA GLU A 162 8.93 -5.08 35.73
C GLU A 162 10.14 -5.32 34.80
N HIS A 163 10.19 -6.44 34.08
CA HIS A 163 11.30 -6.82 33.20
C HIS A 163 11.28 -6.11 31.83
N TYR A 164 11.18 -4.78 31.83
CA TYR A 164 11.09 -3.96 30.62
C TYR A 164 12.37 -4.00 29.76
N GLU A 165 13.52 -4.36 30.35
CA GLU A 165 14.77 -4.54 29.62
C GLU A 165 14.73 -5.65 28.57
N LYS A 166 13.70 -6.51 28.60
CA LYS A 166 13.49 -7.60 27.64
C LYS A 166 12.59 -7.23 26.47
N ILE A 167 12.13 -5.97 26.38
CA ILE A 167 11.29 -5.52 25.28
C ILE A 167 12.07 -5.68 23.97
N GLN A 168 11.49 -6.42 23.03
CA GLN A 168 12.01 -6.60 21.68
C GLN A 168 11.62 -5.41 20.81
N LYS A 169 12.57 -4.95 19.99
CA LYS A 169 12.37 -3.84 19.06
C LYS A 169 11.26 -4.13 18.06
N ALA A 170 10.47 -3.11 17.74
CA ALA A 170 9.33 -3.18 16.82
C ALA A 170 9.49 -2.25 15.61
N TYR A 171 9.35 -2.79 14.40
CA TYR A 171 9.39 -2.03 13.14
C TYR A 171 8.01 -1.96 12.49
N SER A 172 7.60 -0.76 12.04
CA SER A 172 6.43 -0.57 11.18
C SER A 172 6.84 0.00 9.84
N ILE A 173 6.86 -0.84 8.81
CA ILE A 173 7.25 -0.48 7.44
C ILE A 173 5.98 -0.31 6.61
N TRP A 174 5.85 0.83 5.94
CA TRP A 174 4.71 1.16 5.08
C TRP A 174 5.19 1.30 3.65
N ILE A 175 4.66 0.49 2.74
CA ILE A 175 4.94 0.60 1.31
C ILE A 175 3.77 1.33 0.67
N CYS A 176 4.07 2.44 -0.02
CA CYS A 176 3.10 3.30 -0.70
C CYS A 176 3.37 3.25 -2.21
N PRO A 177 2.65 2.40 -2.99
CA PRO A 177 2.93 2.21 -4.41
C PRO A 177 2.62 3.40 -5.31
N ASP A 178 1.62 4.22 -4.96
CA ASP A 178 1.28 5.41 -5.73
C ASP A 178 1.07 6.64 -4.83
N PRO A 179 2.17 7.24 -4.32
CA PRO A 179 2.09 8.41 -3.46
C PRO A 179 1.97 9.70 -4.29
N ALA A 180 1.50 10.80 -3.66
CA ALA A 180 1.57 12.16 -4.21
C ALA A 180 2.89 12.44 -4.94
N LYS A 181 2.81 13.13 -6.10
CA LYS A 181 4.00 13.50 -6.91
C LYS A 181 5.17 14.08 -6.10
N LYS A 182 4.89 14.89 -5.07
CA LYS A 182 5.89 15.55 -4.21
C LYS A 182 6.62 14.61 -3.23
N ARG A 183 6.14 13.38 -3.06
CA ARG A 183 6.68 12.38 -2.12
C ARG A 183 7.25 11.15 -2.81
N LYS A 184 7.17 11.06 -4.14
CA LYS A 184 7.62 9.90 -4.92
C LYS A 184 9.10 9.64 -4.72
N ASN A 185 9.47 8.36 -4.80
CA ASN A 185 10.84 7.86 -4.80
C ASN A 185 11.63 8.25 -3.54
N GLY A 186 11.14 7.88 -2.35
CA GLY A 186 11.82 8.21 -1.10
C GLY A 186 11.50 7.25 0.04
N ILE A 187 12.49 7.04 0.90
CA ILE A 187 12.37 6.25 2.13
C ILE A 187 12.57 7.17 3.31
N PHE A 188 11.57 7.24 4.19
CA PHE A 188 11.55 8.13 5.35
C PHE A 188 11.52 7.30 6.62
N LYS A 189 12.55 7.46 7.46
CA LYS A 189 12.72 6.70 8.68
C LYS A 189 12.53 7.58 9.91
N TYR A 190 11.68 7.14 10.82
CA TYR A 190 11.37 7.81 12.08
C TYR A 190 11.78 6.89 13.23
N HIS A 191 12.65 7.39 14.10
CA HIS A 191 13.25 6.61 15.18
C HIS A 191 13.52 7.51 16.40
N THR A 192 13.71 6.89 17.56
CA THR A 192 14.04 7.58 18.80
C THR A 192 15.54 7.85 18.87
N ILE A 193 15.90 9.09 19.22
CA ILE A 193 17.28 9.50 19.52
C ILE A 193 17.33 10.16 20.89
N GLU A 194 18.41 9.93 21.63
CA GLU A 194 18.68 10.69 22.85
C GLU A 194 19.26 12.07 22.47
N ASP A 195 18.53 13.13 22.80
CA ASP A 195 18.99 14.51 22.66
C ASP A 195 19.45 15.05 24.04
N THR A 196 20.76 15.01 24.28
CA THR A 196 21.33 15.39 25.59
C THR A 196 21.34 16.91 25.75
N ILE A 197 20.41 17.44 26.56
CA ILE A 197 20.33 18.88 26.86
C ILE A 197 21.49 19.33 27.79
N LEU A 198 21.83 18.51 28.80
CA LEU A 198 22.90 18.79 29.75
C LEU A 198 23.45 17.49 30.36
N GLY A 199 24.78 17.37 30.46
CA GLY A 199 25.45 16.22 31.06
C GLY A 199 26.10 15.31 30.02
N LYS A 200 26.44 14.08 30.44
CA LYS A 200 26.96 13.03 29.56
C LYS A 200 25.91 11.94 29.43
N SER A 201 25.68 11.48 28.20
CA SER A 201 24.90 10.27 27.96
C SER A 201 25.52 9.09 28.70
N TYR A 202 24.67 8.27 29.30
CA TYR A 202 25.03 7.05 30.03
C TYR A 202 24.09 5.87 29.73
N THR A 203 23.04 6.11 28.95
CA THR A 203 22.03 5.12 28.61
C THR A 203 22.46 4.34 27.38
N ASP A 204 22.39 3.01 27.43
CA ASP A 204 22.60 2.18 26.23
C ASP A 204 21.53 2.52 25.18
N PRO A 205 21.90 2.80 23.91
CA PRO A 205 20.95 3.01 22.83
C PRO A 205 19.85 1.94 22.71
N GLN A 206 20.16 0.68 23.02
CA GLN A 206 19.17 -0.41 22.98
C GLN A 206 17.99 -0.18 23.95
N SER A 207 18.18 0.60 25.01
CA SER A 207 17.13 0.89 26.00
C SER A 207 16.09 1.90 25.51
N TYR A 208 16.38 2.69 24.47
CA TYR A 208 15.44 3.68 23.92
C TYR A 208 15.13 3.47 22.43
N ASP A 209 15.95 2.71 21.70
CA ASP A 209 15.73 2.31 20.31
C ASP A 209 14.76 1.13 20.20
N LEU A 210 13.57 1.29 20.79
CA LEU A 210 12.56 0.22 20.92
C LEU A 210 11.61 0.14 19.73
N MET A 211 11.50 1.20 18.92
CA MET A 211 10.67 1.17 17.72
C MET A 211 11.14 2.10 16.61
N GLU A 212 10.88 1.69 15.37
CA GLU A 212 11.10 2.51 14.18
C GLU A 212 9.91 2.42 13.22
N VAL A 213 9.55 3.55 12.59
CA VAL A 213 8.56 3.61 11.52
C VAL A 213 9.26 3.98 10.23
N VAL A 214 8.99 3.24 9.15
CA VAL A 214 9.58 3.49 7.82
C VAL A 214 8.46 3.68 6.82
N ILE A 215 8.50 4.78 6.07
CA ILE A 215 7.58 5.03 4.95
C ILE A 215 8.37 4.95 3.65
N VAL A 216 8.02 3.99 2.80
CA VAL A 216 8.61 3.71 1.50
C VAL A 216 7.65 4.21 0.43
N ASN A 217 7.97 5.35 -0.18
CA ASN A 217 7.16 5.95 -1.24
C ASN A 217 7.76 5.60 -2.60
N LEU A 218 7.00 4.84 -3.40
CA LEU A 218 7.42 4.42 -4.72
C LEU A 218 7.36 5.56 -5.74
N GLY A 219 8.11 5.38 -6.81
CA GLY A 219 8.36 6.35 -7.85
C GLY A 219 7.89 5.87 -9.22
N ASP A 220 8.75 6.05 -10.21
CA ASP A 220 8.53 5.63 -11.59
C ASP A 220 9.50 4.48 -11.88
N ALA A 221 9.00 3.38 -12.44
CA ALA A 221 9.81 2.20 -12.73
C ALA A 221 10.85 2.42 -13.83
N ASP A 222 10.63 3.44 -14.66
CA ASP A 222 11.52 3.81 -15.76
C ASP A 222 12.69 4.72 -15.31
N LYS A 223 12.72 5.10 -14.03
CA LYS A 223 13.77 5.94 -13.46
C LYS A 223 14.54 5.15 -12.42
N GLU A 224 15.84 5.01 -12.65
CA GLU A 224 16.75 4.47 -11.64
C GLU A 224 16.69 5.32 -10.37
N SER A 225 16.66 4.62 -9.24
CA SER A 225 16.70 5.19 -7.92
C SER A 225 18.10 5.06 -7.31
N GLU A 226 18.39 5.87 -6.31
CA GLU A 226 19.65 5.75 -5.56
C GLU A 226 19.70 4.47 -4.69
N LEU A 227 18.54 3.84 -4.46
CA LEU A 227 18.40 2.65 -3.62
C LEU A 227 17.74 1.52 -4.42
N GLU A 228 18.43 0.39 -4.53
CA GLU A 228 17.99 -0.81 -5.26
C GLU A 228 16.60 -1.32 -4.82
N ILE A 229 16.25 -1.19 -3.54
CA ILE A 229 14.90 -1.56 -3.06
C ILE A 229 13.79 -0.75 -3.72
N LEU A 230 14.04 0.53 -4.02
CA LEU A 230 13.05 1.37 -4.69
C LEU A 230 12.89 0.90 -6.13
N ASP A 231 13.98 0.56 -6.82
CA ASP A 231 13.91 0.00 -8.18
C ASP A 231 13.18 -1.34 -8.19
N LEU A 232 13.46 -2.22 -7.23
CA LEU A 232 12.78 -3.51 -7.05
C LEU A 232 11.28 -3.34 -6.86
N LEU A 233 10.87 -2.49 -5.93
CA LEU A 233 9.46 -2.29 -5.63
C LEU A 233 8.76 -1.49 -6.75
N ASN A 234 9.45 -0.54 -7.38
CA ASN A 234 8.93 0.21 -8.53
C ASN A 234 8.65 -0.75 -9.70
N ILE A 235 9.58 -1.65 -10.05
CA ILE A 235 9.34 -2.60 -11.13
C ILE A 235 8.22 -3.58 -10.77
N LEU A 236 8.20 -4.07 -9.53
CA LEU A 236 7.21 -5.04 -9.06
C LEU A 236 5.80 -4.44 -9.13
N PHE A 237 5.59 -3.25 -8.58
CA PHE A 237 4.29 -2.58 -8.54
C PHE A 237 3.96 -1.71 -9.75
N SER A 238 4.84 -1.65 -10.76
CA SER A 238 4.61 -0.88 -11.97
C SER A 238 3.35 -1.31 -12.70
N THR A 239 2.52 -0.34 -13.10
CA THR A 239 1.36 -0.56 -13.96
C THR A 239 1.73 -0.51 -15.45
N SER A 240 2.89 0.05 -15.80
CA SER A 240 3.37 0.19 -17.18
C SER A 240 4.27 -0.96 -17.64
N ALA A 241 5.05 -1.55 -16.72
CA ALA A 241 5.97 -2.64 -17.06
C ALA A 241 5.23 -3.94 -17.39
N THR A 242 5.65 -4.58 -18.47
CA THR A 242 5.09 -5.88 -18.89
C THR A 242 5.48 -6.99 -17.91
N PRO A 243 4.69 -8.07 -17.80
CA PRO A 243 5.07 -9.23 -16.98
C PRO A 243 6.45 -9.78 -17.32
N GLU A 244 6.82 -9.80 -18.60
CA GLU A 244 8.10 -10.29 -19.12
C GLU A 244 9.26 -9.39 -18.68
N GLU A 245 9.09 -8.06 -18.75
CA GLU A 245 10.08 -7.10 -18.25
C GLU A 245 10.26 -7.22 -16.73
N LYS A 246 9.16 -7.37 -15.98
CA LYS A 246 9.24 -7.59 -14.52
C LYS A 246 10.03 -8.85 -14.20
N LYS A 247 9.70 -9.98 -14.83
CA LYS A 247 10.41 -11.25 -14.63
C LYS A 247 11.91 -11.10 -14.93
N LYS A 248 12.22 -10.47 -16.06
CA LYS A 248 13.61 -10.24 -16.48
C LYS A 248 14.38 -9.43 -15.44
N ARG A 249 13.85 -8.27 -15.03
CA ARG A 249 14.50 -7.40 -14.05
C ARG A 249 14.60 -8.03 -12.67
N LEU A 250 13.55 -8.72 -12.20
CA LEU A 250 13.58 -9.46 -10.94
C LEU A 250 14.69 -10.52 -10.92
N TYR A 251 14.92 -11.20 -12.05
CA TYR A 251 15.95 -12.21 -12.18
C TYR A 251 17.37 -11.64 -12.38
N GLU A 252 17.53 -10.65 -13.27
CA GLU A 252 18.83 -10.10 -13.67
C GLU A 252 19.36 -9.05 -12.69
N ASP A 253 18.50 -8.16 -12.20
CA ASP A 253 18.91 -7.00 -11.40
C ASP A 253 18.90 -7.30 -9.89
N PHE A 254 18.02 -8.21 -9.44
CA PHE A 254 17.75 -8.44 -8.01
C PHE A 254 18.02 -9.87 -7.53
N ASP A 255 18.56 -10.72 -8.41
CA ASP A 255 18.88 -12.14 -8.17
C ASP A 255 17.69 -12.97 -7.65
N ILE A 256 16.44 -12.61 -8.01
CA ILE A 256 15.22 -13.31 -7.61
C ILE A 256 14.85 -14.33 -8.68
N ALA A 257 14.90 -15.62 -8.35
CA ALA A 257 14.52 -16.67 -9.28
C ALA A 257 13.01 -16.62 -9.59
N MET A 258 12.65 -16.70 -10.88
CA MET A 258 11.25 -16.85 -11.30
C MET A 258 10.87 -18.33 -11.21
N THR A 259 10.06 -18.63 -10.22
CA THR A 259 9.44 -19.95 -10.02
C THR A 259 8.01 -19.91 -10.53
N GLU A 260 7.38 -21.07 -10.77
CA GLU A 260 6.01 -21.09 -11.32
C GLU A 260 5.00 -20.36 -10.42
N GLU A 261 5.11 -20.52 -9.09
CA GLU A 261 4.22 -19.85 -8.14
C GLU A 261 4.47 -18.34 -8.12
N PHE A 262 5.72 -17.91 -7.95
CA PHE A 262 6.07 -16.49 -7.95
C PHE A 262 5.70 -15.80 -9.26
N GLU A 263 5.95 -16.46 -10.38
CA GLU A 263 5.59 -15.96 -11.71
C GLU A 263 4.08 -15.81 -11.87
N SER A 264 3.29 -16.77 -11.38
CA SER A 264 1.82 -16.67 -11.42
C SER A 264 1.33 -15.48 -10.60
N GLU A 265 1.86 -15.27 -9.40
CA GLU A 265 1.49 -14.12 -8.57
C GLU A 265 1.80 -12.78 -9.26
N VAL A 266 3.02 -12.64 -9.82
CA VAL A 266 3.41 -11.42 -10.54
C VAL A 266 2.49 -11.20 -11.75
N ARG A 267 2.15 -12.25 -12.49
CA ARG A 267 1.24 -12.17 -13.64
C ARG A 267 -0.18 -11.79 -13.22
N ASP A 268 -0.69 -12.38 -12.16
CA ASP A 268 -2.04 -12.12 -11.65
C ASP A 268 -2.16 -10.67 -11.17
N MET A 269 -1.16 -10.17 -10.45
CA MET A 269 -1.06 -8.75 -10.07
C MET A 269 -1.04 -7.84 -11.30
N CYS A 270 -0.28 -8.16 -12.35
CA CYS A 270 -0.25 -7.36 -13.59
C CYS A 270 -1.60 -7.33 -14.32
N ASN A 271 -2.34 -8.44 -14.29
CA ASN A 271 -3.67 -8.51 -14.90
C ASN A 271 -4.68 -7.66 -14.12
N LEU A 272 -4.66 -7.76 -12.78
CA LEU A 272 -5.50 -6.95 -11.90
C LEU A 272 -5.16 -5.46 -12.02
N SER A 273 -3.88 -5.12 -12.07
CA SER A 273 -3.41 -3.74 -12.27
C SER A 273 -3.97 -3.14 -13.56
N ARG A 274 -3.88 -3.86 -14.68
CA ARG A 274 -4.45 -3.42 -15.97
C ARG A 274 -5.96 -3.25 -15.90
N ALA A 275 -6.67 -4.21 -15.32
CA ALA A 275 -8.13 -4.12 -15.16
C ALA A 275 -8.53 -2.87 -14.37
N LEU A 276 -7.81 -2.55 -13.29
CA LEU A 276 -8.06 -1.35 -12.48
C LEU A 276 -7.74 -0.05 -13.24
N VAL A 277 -6.67 -0.02 -14.04
CA VAL A 277 -6.32 1.13 -14.89
C VAL A 277 -7.38 1.36 -15.96
N ASP A 278 -7.79 0.31 -16.67
CA ASP A 278 -8.80 0.39 -17.74
C ASP A 278 -10.15 0.88 -17.19
N GLN A 279 -10.60 0.30 -16.06
CA GLN A 279 -11.81 0.76 -15.36
C GLN A 279 -11.68 2.21 -14.89
N GLY A 280 -10.51 2.61 -14.39
CA GLY A 280 -10.24 3.99 -13.98
C GLY A 280 -10.31 5.00 -15.14
N ILE A 281 -9.81 4.63 -16.32
CA ILE A 281 -9.91 5.42 -17.54
C ILE A 281 -11.38 5.54 -17.98
N GLU A 282 -12.11 4.42 -18.00
CA GLU A 282 -13.53 4.42 -18.39
C GLU A 282 -14.36 5.33 -17.47
N GLN A 283 -14.19 5.21 -16.15
CA GLN A 283 -14.84 6.09 -15.17
C GLN A 283 -14.44 7.56 -15.35
N GLY A 284 -13.16 7.82 -15.63
CA GLY A 284 -12.66 9.17 -15.90
C GLY A 284 -13.30 9.80 -17.14
N ILE A 285 -13.44 9.04 -18.23
CA ILE A 285 -14.10 9.49 -19.47
C ILE A 285 -15.59 9.74 -19.21
N GLU A 286 -16.30 8.82 -18.53
CA GLU A 286 -17.72 8.97 -18.23
C GLU A 286 -17.98 10.20 -17.34
N GLN A 287 -17.17 10.40 -16.29
CA GLN A 287 -17.24 11.58 -15.44
C GLN A 287 -16.90 12.86 -16.21
N GLY A 288 -15.86 12.85 -17.02
CA GLY A 288 -15.47 13.97 -17.88
C GLY A 288 -16.59 14.37 -18.85
N MET A 289 -17.24 13.39 -19.47
CA MET A 289 -18.38 13.61 -20.36
C MET A 289 -19.58 14.17 -19.60
N LYS A 290 -19.92 13.62 -18.43
CA LYS A 290 -21.00 14.16 -17.57
C LYS A 290 -20.73 15.60 -17.14
N GLN A 291 -19.50 15.90 -16.71
CA GLN A 291 -19.10 17.25 -16.33
C GLN A 291 -19.12 18.22 -17.53
N GLY A 292 -18.70 17.76 -18.71
CA GLY A 292 -18.77 18.53 -19.96
C GLY A 292 -20.21 18.90 -20.32
N VAL A 293 -21.11 17.91 -20.33
CA VAL A 293 -22.55 18.13 -20.59
C VAL A 293 -23.16 19.07 -19.56
N GLU A 294 -22.82 18.91 -18.27
CA GLU A 294 -23.33 19.80 -17.21
C GLU A 294 -22.79 21.24 -17.36
N LYS A 295 -21.52 21.42 -17.76
CA LYS A 295 -20.95 22.74 -18.07
C LYS A 295 -21.60 23.38 -19.28
N GLU A 296 -21.86 22.63 -20.36
CA GLU A 296 -22.56 23.13 -21.54
C GLU A 296 -23.99 23.55 -21.20
N LYS A 297 -24.73 22.73 -20.43
CA LYS A 297 -26.07 23.08 -19.94
C LYS A 297 -26.06 24.33 -19.07
N MET A 298 -25.08 24.46 -18.18
CA MET A 298 -24.90 25.65 -17.35
C MET A 298 -24.64 26.89 -18.21
N SER A 299 -23.72 26.81 -19.17
CA SER A 299 -23.41 27.93 -20.06
C SER A 299 -24.60 28.32 -20.95
N LEU A 300 -25.34 27.34 -21.48
CA LEU A 300 -26.56 27.59 -22.24
C LEU A 300 -27.64 28.25 -21.38
N ALA A 301 -27.82 27.80 -20.13
CA ALA A 301 -28.75 28.42 -19.20
C ALA A 301 -28.38 29.89 -18.95
N GLN A 302 -27.11 30.19 -18.71
CA GLN A 302 -26.62 31.54 -18.49
C GLN A 302 -26.87 32.45 -19.70
N MET A 303 -26.54 31.99 -20.91
CA MET A 303 -26.78 32.73 -22.16
C MET A 303 -28.26 33.05 -22.35
N MET A 304 -29.16 32.07 -22.18
CA MET A 304 -30.59 32.28 -22.38
C MET A 304 -31.19 33.20 -21.29
N ILE A 305 -30.66 33.18 -20.07
CA ILE A 305 -31.03 34.13 -19.00
C ILE A 305 -30.64 35.56 -19.41
N GLU A 306 -29.42 35.76 -19.92
CA GLU A 306 -28.95 37.06 -20.41
C GLU A 306 -29.79 37.61 -21.58
N GLU A 307 -30.21 36.72 -22.48
CA GLU A 307 -31.09 37.06 -23.61
C GLU A 307 -32.56 37.27 -23.20
N LYS A 308 -32.90 37.13 -21.90
CA LYS A 308 -34.25 37.26 -21.35
C LYS A 308 -35.26 36.32 -21.99
N GLU A 309 -34.80 35.12 -22.34
CA GLU A 309 -35.68 34.07 -22.85
C GLU A 309 -36.64 33.57 -21.74
N PRO A 310 -37.88 33.16 -22.08
CA PRO A 310 -38.84 32.70 -21.07
C PRO A 310 -38.33 31.49 -20.28
N VAL A 311 -38.57 31.47 -18.96
CA VAL A 311 -38.09 30.40 -18.06
C VAL A 311 -38.48 28.98 -18.50
N ASP A 312 -39.68 28.81 -19.08
CA ASP A 312 -40.17 27.53 -19.61
C ASP A 312 -39.31 27.03 -20.79
N LYS A 313 -38.83 27.97 -21.62
CA LYS A 313 -37.93 27.67 -22.73
C LYS A 313 -36.57 27.25 -22.19
N ILE A 314 -35.99 27.99 -21.25
CA ILE A 314 -34.70 27.67 -20.63
C ILE A 314 -34.75 26.29 -19.97
N SER A 315 -35.80 26.00 -19.22
CA SER A 315 -36.01 24.69 -18.58
C SER A 315 -36.10 23.57 -19.61
N LYS A 316 -36.82 23.78 -20.72
CA LYS A 316 -36.94 22.80 -21.81
C LYS A 316 -35.59 22.49 -22.49
N TYR A 317 -34.76 23.49 -22.76
CA TYR A 317 -33.49 23.31 -23.49
C TYR A 317 -32.35 22.82 -22.61
N THR A 318 -32.31 23.21 -21.34
CA THR A 318 -31.24 22.84 -20.40
C THR A 318 -31.58 21.59 -19.58
N GLY A 319 -32.87 21.33 -19.38
CA GLY A 319 -33.39 20.29 -18.50
C GLY A 319 -33.29 20.64 -17.01
N TYR A 320 -32.95 21.88 -16.66
CA TYR A 320 -32.93 22.32 -15.26
C TYR A 320 -34.33 22.63 -14.72
N ALA A 321 -34.54 22.28 -13.46
CA ALA A 321 -35.70 22.69 -12.70
C ALA A 321 -35.66 24.21 -12.46
N ILE A 322 -36.85 24.82 -12.34
CA ILE A 322 -37.00 26.27 -12.17
C ILE A 322 -36.20 26.79 -10.95
N ASP A 323 -36.14 26.03 -9.85
CA ASP A 323 -35.40 26.46 -8.66
C ASP A 323 -33.89 26.55 -8.91
N LYS A 324 -33.31 25.60 -9.65
CA LYS A 324 -31.90 25.67 -10.07
C LYS A 324 -31.65 26.84 -11.04
N LEU A 325 -32.61 27.16 -11.92
CA LEU A 325 -32.51 28.33 -12.79
C LEU A 325 -32.58 29.66 -12.01
N LYS A 326 -33.38 29.73 -10.94
CA LYS A 326 -33.43 30.91 -10.05
C LYS A 326 -32.10 31.12 -9.35
N GLU A 327 -31.47 30.05 -8.87
CA GLU A 327 -30.13 30.11 -8.25
C GLU A 327 -29.08 30.63 -9.24
N ILE A 328 -29.10 30.13 -10.48
CA ILE A 328 -28.19 30.58 -11.55
C ILE A 328 -28.42 32.06 -11.86
N ALA A 329 -29.67 32.49 -12.07
CA ALA A 329 -30.00 33.89 -12.34
C ALA A 329 -29.60 34.83 -11.19
N ALA A 330 -29.85 34.41 -9.94
CA ALA A 330 -29.46 35.17 -8.76
C ALA A 330 -27.92 35.32 -8.65
N ALA A 331 -27.17 34.25 -8.94
CA ALA A 331 -25.70 34.29 -8.97
C ALA A 331 -25.17 35.23 -10.07
N MET A 332 -25.92 35.45 -11.15
CA MET A 332 -25.62 36.40 -12.22
C MET A 332 -26.13 37.82 -11.96
N GLY A 333 -26.87 38.06 -10.86
CA GLY A 333 -27.49 39.35 -10.59
C GLY A 333 -28.66 39.70 -11.52
N GLN A 334 -29.30 38.69 -12.12
CA GLN A 334 -30.44 38.85 -13.03
C GLN A 334 -31.74 38.29 -12.42
N THR A 335 -32.88 38.66 -13.02
CA THR A 335 -34.21 38.13 -12.69
C THR A 335 -34.76 37.35 -13.87
N LEU A 336 -35.35 36.18 -13.59
CA LEU A 336 -35.99 35.36 -14.62
C LEU A 336 -37.27 36.04 -15.13
N VAL A 337 -37.52 35.93 -16.44
CA VAL A 337 -38.69 36.46 -17.15
C VAL A 337 -39.76 35.41 -17.35
#